data_AF-D4C9Y8-F1
#
_entry.id   AF-D4C9Y8-F1
#
_cell.length_a   1.000
_cell.length_b   1.000
_cell.length_c   1.000
_cell.angle_alpha   90.00
_cell.angle_beta   90.00
_cell.angle_gamma   90.00
#
_symmetry.space_group_name_H-M   'P 1'
#
loop_
_entity.id
_entity.type
_entity.pdbx_description
1 polymer ?
#
loop_
_entity_poly.entity_id
_entity_poly.type
_entity_poly.pdbx_seq_one_letter_code
_entity_poly.pdbx_strand_id
1 'polypeptide(L)'
;MTSKKKTETERADRSVLSADGKECLEGRKAAEAFLSSLHGGCSAFSWETADGQHLWGRNLDFNRLAEGTRVTFLPRKTVFYTYGTSLENTLREDTRTETIYGAVGIGSLLLKSTPALYEGINEEGLMGGQLYYRGFAHFERECRPGTRPVQPPFLITYLLGRCRNVEEVVRELQENITLSGAPMLGMVPTLHWMFADRTGESVIVEPDREGLHIYRNTMGVMTNSPGYPWHRTNLLTYAGLRDLDYDTLHINGDSLEQCFSGGGMKGLPGDWSSPSRFVRLSFLKKYCEKGRNEEEGVARMLRLFDSAAFPLGMVRVSEPGTITEYDRGGSLR
;
A
#
# COMPACT_ATOMS: atom_id res chain seq x y z
N MET A 1 -45.35 55.87 -23.39
CA MET A 1 -45.62 54.77 -24.34
C MET A 1 -44.58 54.83 -25.45
N THR A 2 -44.09 53.67 -25.92
CA THR A 2 -42.97 53.43 -26.88
C THR A 2 -41.56 53.61 -26.27
N SER A 3 -40.52 52.83 -26.57
CA SER A 3 -40.33 51.54 -27.25
C SER A 3 -38.87 51.08 -27.03
N LYS A 4 -38.67 49.75 -27.04
CA LYS A 4 -37.44 48.94 -27.09
C LYS A 4 -36.20 49.54 -27.78
N LYS A 5 -35.01 49.31 -27.20
CA LYS A 5 -33.90 48.48 -27.77
C LYS A 5 -32.62 48.65 -26.93
N LYS A 6 -32.17 47.58 -26.26
CA LYS A 6 -30.75 47.27 -26.02
C LYS A 6 -30.59 45.74 -25.94
N THR A 7 -30.24 45.19 -27.11
CA THR A 7 -29.32 44.06 -27.35
C THR A 7 -29.20 42.98 -26.26
N GLU A 8 -29.97 41.92 -26.43
CA GLU A 8 -29.66 40.56 -25.95
C GLU A 8 -28.52 39.98 -26.80
N THR A 9 -27.26 40.27 -26.48
CA THR A 9 -26.12 39.56 -27.13
C THR A 9 -24.86 39.46 -26.25
N GLU A 10 -24.97 39.66 -24.93
CA GLU A 10 -23.83 39.55 -24.01
C GLU A 10 -24.14 38.74 -22.74
N ARG A 11 -25.14 37.85 -22.78
CA ARG A 11 -25.52 37.05 -21.60
C ARG A 11 -25.73 35.56 -21.85
N ALA A 12 -25.06 35.01 -22.85
CA ALA A 12 -25.05 33.58 -23.12
C ALA A 12 -23.64 33.11 -23.48
N ASP A 13 -22.70 33.18 -22.55
CA ASP A 13 -21.38 32.54 -22.74
C ASP A 13 -20.78 31.97 -21.44
N ARG A 14 -21.63 31.38 -20.59
CA ARG A 14 -21.19 30.72 -19.35
C ARG A 14 -21.82 29.36 -19.04
N SER A 15 -22.49 28.72 -20.01
CA SER A 15 -23.21 27.48 -19.69
C SER A 15 -23.22 26.45 -20.81
N VAL A 16 -22.07 26.06 -21.35
CA VAL A 16 -21.93 24.77 -22.05
C VAL A 16 -20.53 24.20 -21.81
N LEU A 17 -20.28 23.64 -20.64
CA LEU A 17 -19.44 22.44 -20.61
C LEU A 17 -20.35 21.35 -21.18
N SER A 18 -19.94 20.72 -22.29
CA SER A 18 -20.63 19.52 -22.81
C SER A 18 -20.77 18.49 -21.69
N ALA A 19 -21.75 17.58 -21.78
CA ALA A 19 -21.90 16.50 -20.81
C ALA A 19 -20.57 15.76 -20.60
N ASP A 20 -19.83 15.52 -21.69
CA ASP A 20 -18.47 14.95 -21.69
C ASP A 20 -17.44 15.81 -20.93
N GLY A 21 -17.51 17.14 -21.08
CA GLY A 21 -16.63 18.08 -20.38
C GLY A 21 -16.91 18.17 -18.88
N LYS A 22 -18.17 18.02 -18.46
CA LYS A 22 -18.53 17.93 -17.04
C LYS A 22 -18.13 16.59 -16.43
N GLU A 23 -18.39 15.48 -17.12
CA GLU A 23 -18.02 14.12 -16.65
C GLU A 23 -16.49 13.97 -16.53
N CYS A 24 -15.73 14.52 -17.48
CA CYS A 24 -14.27 14.56 -17.41
C CYS A 24 -13.76 15.38 -16.21
N LEU A 25 -14.38 16.53 -15.92
CA LEU A 25 -13.99 17.38 -14.79
C LEU A 25 -14.32 16.74 -13.44
N GLU A 26 -15.46 16.08 -13.32
CA GLU A 26 -15.85 15.33 -12.11
C GLU A 26 -14.94 14.12 -11.90
N GLY A 27 -14.67 13.34 -12.94
CA GLY A 27 -13.73 12.22 -12.89
C GLY A 27 -12.31 12.65 -12.51
N ARG A 28 -11.85 13.79 -13.02
CA ARG A 28 -10.56 14.38 -12.65
C ARG A 28 -10.52 14.79 -11.18
N LYS A 29 -11.55 15.48 -10.68
CA LYS A 29 -11.61 15.87 -9.24
C LYS A 29 -11.65 14.67 -8.32
N ALA A 30 -12.42 13.63 -8.66
CA ALA A 30 -12.45 12.38 -7.89
C ALA A 30 -11.07 11.71 -7.87
N ALA A 31 -10.36 11.72 -9.01
CA ALA A 31 -9.02 11.14 -9.10
C ALA A 31 -7.92 11.99 -8.42
N GLU A 32 -8.05 13.31 -8.40
CA GLU A 32 -7.18 14.22 -7.62
C GLU A 32 -7.42 14.04 -6.11
N ALA A 33 -8.68 13.95 -5.67
CA ALA A 33 -9.04 13.63 -4.30
C ALA A 33 -8.54 12.23 -3.90
N PHE A 34 -8.61 11.26 -4.81
CA PHE A 34 -8.08 9.91 -4.63
C PHE A 34 -6.60 9.93 -4.30
N LEU A 35 -5.77 10.63 -5.09
CA LEU A 35 -4.33 10.63 -4.85
C LEU A 35 -3.94 11.46 -3.61
N SER A 36 -4.70 12.51 -3.29
CA SER A 36 -4.41 13.42 -2.17
C SER A 36 -5.00 13.01 -0.82
N SER A 37 -6.00 12.12 -0.79
CA SER A 37 -6.68 11.69 0.45
C SER A 37 -5.93 10.64 1.26
N LEU A 38 -4.80 10.14 0.75
CA LEU A 38 -4.16 8.95 1.25
C LEU A 38 -3.05 9.26 2.28
N HIS A 39 -3.42 9.79 3.45
CA HIS A 39 -2.49 9.93 4.58
C HIS A 39 -2.81 8.86 5.63
N GLY A 40 -2.01 7.79 5.66
CA GLY A 40 -2.31 6.62 6.50
C GLY A 40 -1.08 5.85 6.99
N GLY A 41 -1.30 5.03 8.01
CA GLY A 41 -0.40 3.95 8.38
C GLY A 41 -0.70 2.72 7.53
N CYS A 42 0.31 1.96 7.15
CA CYS A 42 0.08 0.66 6.54
C CYS A 42 1.04 -0.34 7.16
N SER A 43 0.58 -1.58 7.31
CA SER A 43 1.39 -2.67 7.80
C SER A 43 1.15 -3.88 6.92
N ALA A 44 2.19 -4.57 6.49
CA ALA A 44 2.12 -5.80 5.72
C ALA A 44 3.03 -6.85 6.36
N PHE A 45 2.62 -8.10 6.29
CA PHE A 45 3.53 -9.21 6.55
C PHE A 45 3.15 -10.43 5.73
N SER A 46 4.12 -11.31 5.52
CA SER A 46 3.92 -12.65 4.97
C SER A 46 4.01 -13.69 6.07
N TRP A 47 3.32 -14.81 5.92
CA TRP A 47 3.38 -15.90 6.89
C TRP A 47 3.25 -17.25 6.19
N GLU A 48 3.55 -18.31 6.94
CA GLU A 48 3.49 -19.69 6.45
C GLU A 48 2.68 -20.50 7.45
N THR A 49 1.77 -21.33 6.96
CA THR A 49 0.97 -22.25 7.77
C THR A 49 1.74 -23.54 8.04
N ALA A 50 1.27 -24.37 8.98
CA ALA A 50 1.93 -25.63 9.32
C ALA A 50 1.87 -26.68 8.18
N ASP A 51 0.89 -26.58 7.28
CA ASP A 51 0.77 -27.40 6.06
C ASP A 51 1.51 -26.81 4.85
N GLY A 52 2.32 -25.77 5.05
CA GLY A 52 3.21 -25.21 4.02
C GLY A 52 2.53 -24.28 3.02
N GLN A 53 1.36 -23.72 3.35
CA GLN A 53 0.78 -22.64 2.56
C GLN A 53 1.42 -21.29 2.90
N HIS A 54 1.52 -20.42 1.91
CA HIS A 54 2.09 -19.09 2.05
C HIS A 54 1.00 -18.03 1.96
N LEU A 55 0.97 -17.17 2.96
CA LEU A 55 0.01 -16.09 3.11
C LEU A 55 0.72 -14.74 3.03
N TRP A 56 0.05 -13.76 2.45
CA TRP A 56 0.47 -12.37 2.48
C TRP A 56 -0.76 -11.49 2.67
N GLY A 57 -0.62 -10.42 3.44
CA GLY A 57 -1.72 -9.51 3.73
C GLY A 57 -1.22 -8.18 4.24
N ARG A 58 -2.15 -7.23 4.41
CA ARG A 58 -1.85 -5.91 4.94
C ARG A 58 -3.05 -5.22 5.58
N ASN A 59 -2.77 -4.28 6.49
CA ASN A 59 -3.69 -3.24 6.91
C ASN A 59 -3.62 -2.02 5.98
N LEU A 60 -4.79 -1.44 5.71
CA LEU A 60 -4.98 -0.16 5.02
C LEU A 60 -5.43 0.90 6.06
N ASP A 61 -4.56 1.34 6.96
CA ASP A 61 -4.93 2.29 8.03
C ASP A 61 -4.95 3.73 7.51
N PHE A 62 -6.00 4.07 6.77
CA PHE A 62 -6.19 5.40 6.21
C PHE A 62 -7.29 6.18 6.92
N ASN A 63 -7.12 7.49 6.93
CA ASN A 63 -8.22 8.41 7.24
C ASN A 63 -9.34 8.37 6.18
N ARG A 64 -9.05 7.89 4.95
CA ARG A 64 -9.99 7.73 3.84
C ARG A 64 -9.67 6.54 2.96
N LEU A 65 -10.69 5.78 2.59
CA LEU A 65 -10.61 4.94 1.40
C LEU A 65 -10.96 5.79 0.20
N ALA A 66 -10.10 5.78 -0.81
CA ALA A 66 -10.32 6.56 -1.99
C ALA A 66 -11.56 6.06 -2.75
N GLU A 67 -12.33 6.97 -3.35
CA GLU A 67 -13.59 6.63 -4.03
C GLU A 67 -13.39 5.53 -5.08
N GLY A 68 -14.36 4.63 -5.18
CA GLY A 68 -14.28 3.50 -6.11
C GLY A 68 -13.40 2.33 -5.65
N THR A 69 -12.69 2.43 -4.51
CA THR A 69 -11.93 1.32 -3.93
C THR A 69 -12.82 0.11 -3.69
N ARG A 70 -12.46 -1.04 -4.28
CA ARG A 70 -13.20 -2.30 -4.18
C ARG A 70 -12.30 -3.48 -4.48
N VAL A 71 -12.78 -4.69 -4.16
CA VAL A 71 -12.21 -5.91 -4.72
C VAL A 71 -12.34 -5.84 -6.24
N THR A 72 -11.20 -5.88 -6.92
CA THR A 72 -11.06 -5.69 -8.36
C THR A 72 -10.38 -6.92 -8.94
N PHE A 73 -11.01 -7.54 -9.93
CA PHE A 73 -10.48 -8.64 -10.69
C PHE A 73 -10.05 -8.17 -12.08
N LEU A 74 -8.81 -8.47 -12.45
CA LEU A 74 -8.24 -8.21 -13.76
C LEU A 74 -8.06 -9.55 -14.48
N PRO A 75 -8.87 -9.87 -15.51
CA PRO A 75 -8.66 -11.08 -16.29
C PRO A 75 -7.36 -10.99 -17.11
N ARG A 76 -6.86 -12.14 -17.60
CA ARG A 76 -5.81 -12.16 -18.63
C ARG A 76 -6.21 -11.31 -19.84
N LYS A 77 -5.24 -10.73 -20.53
CA LYS A 77 -5.40 -9.86 -21.71
C LYS A 77 -6.16 -8.56 -21.42
N THR A 78 -6.21 -8.13 -20.16
CA THR A 78 -6.68 -6.78 -19.82
C THR A 78 -5.64 -5.79 -20.31
N VAL A 79 -6.03 -4.92 -21.24
CA VAL A 79 -5.16 -3.87 -21.77
C VAL A 79 -5.11 -2.68 -20.82
N PHE A 80 -3.91 -2.14 -20.60
CA PHE A 80 -3.69 -0.93 -19.80
C PHE A 80 -2.43 -0.18 -20.22
N TYR A 81 -2.21 0.99 -19.64
CA TYR A 81 -1.03 1.84 -19.89
C TYR A 81 -0.20 2.01 -18.62
N THR A 82 1.12 1.87 -18.69
CA THR A 82 1.96 2.06 -17.51
C THR A 82 2.34 3.52 -17.26
N TYR A 83 1.88 4.44 -18.11
CA TYR A 83 2.20 5.86 -18.02
C TYR A 83 1.07 6.75 -18.54
N GLY A 84 0.77 7.78 -17.77
CA GLY A 84 -0.25 8.78 -18.07
C GLY A 84 -1.65 8.27 -17.77
N THR A 85 -2.63 9.14 -18.02
CA THR A 85 -4.05 8.83 -17.86
C THR A 85 -4.88 9.46 -18.97
N SER A 86 -5.95 8.78 -19.37
CA SER A 86 -6.93 9.33 -20.32
C SER A 86 -7.62 10.59 -19.77
N LEU A 87 -7.65 10.78 -18.44
CA LEU A 87 -8.26 11.96 -17.80
C LEU A 87 -7.46 13.25 -18.06
N GLU A 88 -6.16 13.13 -18.36
CA GLU A 88 -5.27 14.28 -18.64
C GLU A 88 -4.81 14.33 -20.10
N ASN A 89 -5.25 13.39 -20.94
CA ASN A 89 -4.73 13.19 -22.30
C ASN A 89 -3.20 13.03 -22.35
N THR A 90 -2.63 12.34 -21.35
CA THR A 90 -1.16 12.15 -21.20
C THR A 90 -0.70 10.72 -21.49
N LEU A 91 -1.59 9.87 -22.02
CA LEU A 91 -1.27 8.48 -22.35
C LEU A 91 -0.14 8.39 -23.37
N ARG A 92 0.77 7.46 -23.11
CA ARG A 92 1.88 7.13 -23.98
C ARG A 92 1.67 5.79 -24.64
N GLU A 93 1.47 5.76 -25.95
CA GLU A 93 1.18 4.52 -26.70
C GLU A 93 2.28 3.46 -26.59
N ASP A 94 3.54 3.87 -26.47
CA ASP A 94 4.68 2.97 -26.25
C ASP A 94 4.63 2.25 -24.89
N THR A 95 3.77 2.71 -23.97
CA THR A 95 3.58 2.14 -22.63
C THR A 95 2.35 1.24 -22.53
N ARG A 96 1.58 1.12 -23.61
CA ARG A 96 0.45 0.19 -23.71
C ARG A 96 0.95 -1.25 -23.51
N THR A 97 0.24 -2.03 -22.72
CA THR A 97 0.52 -3.43 -22.45
C THR A 97 -0.75 -4.18 -22.06
N GLU A 98 -0.61 -5.45 -21.75
CA GLU A 98 -1.70 -6.27 -21.24
C GLU A 98 -1.23 -7.21 -20.12
N THR A 99 -2.19 -7.65 -19.32
CA THR A 99 -1.98 -8.71 -18.33
C THR A 99 -1.77 -10.05 -19.03
N ILE A 100 -0.71 -10.77 -18.63
CA ILE A 100 -0.45 -12.17 -19.00
C ILE A 100 -1.20 -13.09 -18.02
N TYR A 101 -1.20 -12.71 -16.74
CA TYR A 101 -1.86 -13.42 -15.65
C TYR A 101 -3.08 -12.64 -15.15
N GLY A 102 -4.13 -13.37 -14.80
CA GLY A 102 -5.26 -12.85 -14.06
C GLY A 102 -4.87 -12.55 -12.62
N ALA A 103 -5.36 -11.42 -12.10
CA ALA A 103 -5.05 -10.95 -10.76
C ALA A 103 -6.31 -10.45 -10.04
N VAL A 104 -6.35 -10.62 -8.72
CA VAL A 104 -7.42 -10.10 -7.86
C VAL A 104 -6.82 -9.39 -6.66
N GLY A 105 -7.43 -8.30 -6.25
CA GLY A 105 -7.01 -7.58 -5.04
C GLY A 105 -7.84 -6.33 -4.80
N ILE A 106 -7.45 -5.50 -3.84
CA ILE A 106 -8.10 -4.21 -3.64
C ILE A 106 -7.48 -3.19 -4.59
N GLY A 107 -8.33 -2.41 -5.23
CA GLY A 107 -7.89 -1.36 -6.13
C GLY A 107 -9.03 -0.45 -6.54
N SER A 108 -8.75 0.42 -7.49
CA SER A 108 -9.73 1.34 -8.08
C SER A 108 -9.67 1.32 -9.60
N LEU A 109 -10.84 1.49 -10.21
CA LEU A 109 -11.04 1.62 -11.65
C LEU A 109 -11.27 3.09 -12.07
N LEU A 110 -11.05 4.06 -11.18
CA LEU A 110 -11.24 5.49 -11.49
C LEU A 110 -10.34 5.94 -12.64
N LEU A 111 -9.10 5.46 -12.68
CA LEU A 111 -8.18 5.70 -13.78
C LEU A 111 -8.56 4.75 -14.93
N LYS A 112 -9.54 5.16 -15.75
CA LYS A 112 -10.12 4.35 -16.85
C LYS A 112 -9.07 3.69 -17.76
N SER A 113 -7.91 4.32 -17.93
CA SER A 113 -6.80 3.81 -18.75
C SER A 113 -6.02 2.67 -18.12
N THR A 114 -5.99 2.59 -16.78
CA THR A 114 -5.22 1.60 -16.03
C THR A 114 -5.87 1.33 -14.68
N PRO A 115 -6.44 0.13 -14.45
CA PRO A 115 -6.83 -0.32 -13.14
C PRO A 115 -5.66 -0.21 -12.15
N ALA A 116 -5.85 0.49 -11.04
CA ALA A 116 -4.82 0.67 -10.01
C ALA A 116 -5.10 -0.29 -8.86
N LEU A 117 -4.44 -1.44 -8.84
CA LEU A 117 -4.40 -2.32 -7.68
C LEU A 117 -3.44 -1.74 -6.63
N TYR A 118 -3.82 -1.80 -5.35
CA TYR A 118 -2.96 -1.43 -4.23
C TYR A 118 -2.27 -2.65 -3.64
N GLU A 119 -2.93 -3.80 -3.74
CA GLU A 119 -2.42 -5.11 -3.41
C GLU A 119 -3.18 -6.17 -4.18
N GLY A 120 -2.70 -7.41 -4.12
CA GLY A 120 -3.45 -8.55 -4.61
C GLY A 120 -2.62 -9.82 -4.68
N ILE A 121 -3.22 -10.81 -5.32
CA ILE A 121 -2.63 -12.08 -5.71
C ILE A 121 -2.95 -12.35 -7.17
N ASN A 122 -2.02 -12.97 -7.90
CA ASN A 122 -2.28 -13.48 -9.25
C ASN A 122 -2.43 -15.01 -9.26
N GLU A 123 -2.89 -15.54 -10.40
CA GLU A 123 -3.13 -16.97 -10.57
C GLU A 123 -1.87 -17.86 -10.47
N GLU A 124 -0.67 -17.29 -10.52
CA GLU A 124 0.60 -18.02 -10.31
C GLU A 124 0.99 -18.06 -8.81
N GLY A 125 0.29 -17.30 -7.96
CA GLY A 125 0.53 -17.21 -6.52
C GLY A 125 1.55 -16.13 -6.13
N LEU A 126 1.88 -15.19 -7.03
CA LEU A 126 2.57 -13.96 -6.65
C LEU A 126 1.59 -13.05 -5.91
N MET A 127 1.98 -12.64 -4.72
CA MET A 127 1.25 -11.72 -3.85
C MET A 127 2.07 -10.45 -3.64
N GLY A 128 1.41 -9.32 -3.42
CA GLY A 128 2.11 -8.12 -2.99
C GLY A 128 1.22 -6.90 -2.92
N GLY A 129 1.80 -5.81 -2.43
CA GLY A 129 1.10 -4.54 -2.30
C GLY A 129 2.01 -3.37 -1.98
N GLN A 130 1.41 -2.18 -1.99
CA GLN A 130 2.09 -0.90 -1.82
C GLN A 130 1.72 -0.25 -0.47
N LEU A 131 2.72 0.37 0.15
CA LEU A 131 2.57 1.09 1.41
C LEU A 131 3.24 2.47 1.28
N TYR A 132 2.87 3.40 2.15
CA TYR A 132 3.43 4.75 2.12
C TYR A 132 4.89 4.79 2.58
N TYR A 133 5.71 5.55 1.86
CA TYR A 133 7.13 5.73 2.15
C TYR A 133 7.52 7.22 2.21
N ARG A 134 6.78 7.95 3.04
CA ARG A 134 6.85 9.40 3.19
C ARG A 134 8.25 9.89 3.63
N GLY A 135 8.78 10.85 2.89
CA GLY A 135 10.05 11.51 3.21
C GLY A 135 11.29 10.74 2.74
N PHE A 136 11.12 9.55 2.18
CA PHE A 136 12.19 8.72 1.65
C PHE A 136 12.01 8.39 0.17
N ALA A 137 10.76 8.12 -0.27
CA ALA A 137 10.47 7.81 -1.66
C ALA A 137 10.96 8.91 -2.61
N HIS A 138 11.80 8.54 -3.56
CA HIS A 138 12.36 9.41 -4.58
C HIS A 138 12.34 8.72 -5.94
N PHE A 139 11.84 9.42 -6.96
CA PHE A 139 11.71 8.89 -8.31
C PHE A 139 12.26 9.92 -9.30
N GLU A 140 13.16 9.49 -10.17
CA GLU A 140 13.63 10.33 -11.26
C GLU A 140 12.56 10.45 -12.35
N ARG A 141 12.51 11.62 -12.99
CA ARG A 141 11.60 11.82 -14.14
C ARG A 141 12.10 11.06 -15.37
N GLU A 142 13.41 11.11 -15.59
CA GLU A 142 14.06 10.43 -16.70
C GLU A 142 14.11 8.93 -16.47
N CYS A 143 13.84 8.16 -17.53
CA CYS A 143 13.86 6.71 -17.48
C CYS A 143 15.17 6.17 -18.03
N ARG A 144 15.65 5.05 -17.49
CA ARG A 144 16.86 4.39 -17.99
C ARG A 144 16.67 4.00 -19.47
N PRO A 145 17.68 4.20 -20.35
CA PRO A 145 17.57 3.80 -21.75
C PRO A 145 17.17 2.33 -21.90
N GLY A 146 16.26 2.04 -22.83
CA GLY A 146 15.78 0.68 -23.10
C GLY A 146 14.75 0.13 -22.11
N THR A 147 14.43 0.86 -21.03
CA THR A 147 13.42 0.42 -20.05
C THR A 147 12.05 1.04 -20.30
N ARG A 148 10.99 0.32 -19.95
CA ARG A 148 9.62 0.82 -19.98
C ARG A 148 9.36 1.73 -18.77
N PRO A 149 8.82 2.95 -18.96
CA PRO A 149 8.41 3.78 -17.84
C PRO A 149 7.15 3.19 -17.18
N VAL A 150 7.18 3.07 -15.86
CA VAL A 150 6.03 2.65 -15.03
C VAL A 150 5.83 3.71 -13.96
N GLN A 151 4.65 4.34 -13.91
CA GLN A 151 4.35 5.25 -12.81
C GLN A 151 4.04 4.45 -11.52
N PRO A 152 4.49 4.93 -10.34
CA PRO A 152 4.33 4.22 -9.07
C PRO A 152 2.93 3.68 -8.76
N PRO A 153 1.81 4.40 -9.01
CA PRO A 153 0.46 3.88 -8.78
C PRO A 153 0.12 2.60 -9.56
N PHE A 154 0.82 2.33 -10.65
CA PHE A 154 0.52 1.22 -11.57
C PHE A 154 1.43 0.02 -11.37
N LEU A 155 2.39 0.09 -10.44
CA LEU A 155 3.41 -0.94 -10.30
C LEU A 155 2.84 -2.30 -9.87
N ILE A 156 1.90 -2.31 -8.92
CA ILE A 156 1.25 -3.55 -8.46
C ILE A 156 0.47 -4.20 -9.61
N THR A 157 -0.33 -3.42 -10.35
CA THR A 157 -1.05 -3.93 -11.54
C THR A 157 -0.08 -4.50 -12.57
N TYR A 158 1.02 -3.80 -12.85
CA TYR A 158 2.02 -4.24 -13.82
C TYR A 158 2.66 -5.57 -13.42
N LEU A 159 3.17 -5.66 -12.18
CA LEU A 159 3.90 -6.82 -11.71
C LEU A 159 2.98 -8.03 -11.49
N LEU A 160 1.82 -7.86 -10.83
CA LEU A 160 0.85 -8.95 -10.67
C LEU A 160 0.30 -9.43 -12.03
N GLY A 161 0.13 -8.52 -12.98
CA GLY A 161 -0.35 -8.87 -14.31
C GLY A 161 0.68 -9.60 -15.18
N ARG A 162 1.97 -9.56 -14.86
CA ARG A 162 3.03 -9.99 -15.78
C ARG A 162 4.13 -10.88 -15.19
N CYS A 163 4.26 -10.95 -13.87
CA CYS A 163 5.26 -11.77 -13.18
C CYS A 163 4.62 -12.99 -12.51
N ARG A 164 5.31 -14.12 -12.50
CA ARG A 164 4.85 -15.36 -11.85
C ARG A 164 5.23 -15.46 -10.37
N ASN A 165 6.36 -14.88 -10.01
CA ASN A 165 7.05 -15.08 -8.73
C ASN A 165 7.98 -13.89 -8.44
N VAL A 166 8.59 -13.86 -7.25
CA VAL A 166 9.43 -12.74 -6.83
C VAL A 166 10.71 -12.61 -7.65
N GLU A 167 11.23 -13.71 -8.21
CA GLU A 167 12.40 -13.68 -9.09
C GLU A 167 12.12 -12.86 -10.36
N GLU A 168 10.97 -13.06 -10.99
CA GLU A 168 10.56 -12.27 -12.14
C GLU A 168 10.30 -10.80 -11.77
N VAL A 169 9.74 -10.54 -10.58
CA VAL A 169 9.57 -9.16 -10.07
C VAL A 169 10.91 -8.44 -9.97
N VAL A 170 11.91 -9.08 -9.36
CA VAL A 170 13.24 -8.49 -9.20
C VAL A 170 13.88 -8.21 -10.57
N ARG A 171 13.79 -9.17 -11.50
CA ARG A 171 14.31 -9.00 -12.85
C ARG A 171 13.64 -7.85 -13.60
N GLU A 172 12.31 -7.74 -13.54
CA GLU A 172 11.57 -6.63 -14.16
C GLU A 172 12.07 -5.28 -13.65
N LEU A 173 12.16 -5.12 -12.33
CA LEU A 173 12.59 -3.87 -11.68
C LEU A 173 14.04 -3.48 -12.01
N GLN A 174 14.93 -4.46 -12.12
CA GLN A 174 16.34 -4.22 -12.43
C GLN A 174 16.56 -3.92 -13.92
N GLU A 175 15.95 -4.70 -14.81
CA GLU A 175 16.34 -4.76 -16.21
C GLU A 175 15.34 -4.09 -17.16
N ASN A 176 14.03 -4.22 -16.89
CA ASN A 176 13.00 -3.97 -17.92
C ASN A 176 12.22 -2.68 -17.69
N ILE A 177 12.09 -2.22 -16.45
CA ILE A 177 11.29 -1.03 -16.12
C ILE A 177 12.05 0.05 -15.36
N THR A 178 11.63 1.31 -15.54
CA THR A 178 11.99 2.42 -14.65
C THR A 178 10.75 2.99 -13.98
N LEU A 179 10.79 3.13 -12.65
CA LEU A 179 9.76 3.85 -11.90
C LEU A 179 9.91 5.34 -12.16
N SER A 180 8.92 5.94 -12.84
CA SER A 180 8.98 7.33 -13.26
C SER A 180 8.33 8.26 -12.24
N GLY A 181 9.07 9.30 -11.84
CA GLY A 181 8.60 10.43 -11.03
C GLY A 181 7.81 11.49 -11.81
N ALA A 182 7.27 11.14 -12.99
CA ALA A 182 6.37 12.02 -13.71
C ALA A 182 5.05 12.17 -12.93
N PRO A 183 4.57 13.40 -12.67
CA PRO A 183 3.34 13.62 -11.94
C PRO A 183 2.14 13.06 -12.73
N MET A 184 1.18 12.50 -12.00
CA MET A 184 -0.14 12.14 -12.49
C MET A 184 -1.15 12.93 -11.66
N LEU A 185 -2.06 13.66 -12.33
CA LEU A 185 -3.03 14.52 -11.64
C LEU A 185 -2.38 15.48 -10.63
N GLY A 186 -1.23 16.04 -11.04
CA GLY A 186 -0.47 17.02 -10.27
C GLY A 186 0.41 16.45 -9.15
N MET A 187 0.50 15.14 -8.95
CA MET A 187 1.31 14.56 -7.86
C MET A 187 2.01 13.25 -8.19
N VAL A 188 3.01 12.90 -7.37
CA VAL A 188 3.70 11.61 -7.38
C VAL A 188 3.52 10.98 -6.00
N PRO A 189 2.89 9.80 -5.88
CA PRO A 189 2.69 9.18 -4.58
C PRO A 189 4.02 8.69 -4.01
N THR A 190 4.15 8.73 -2.68
CA THR A 190 5.35 8.26 -1.98
C THR A 190 5.13 6.82 -1.53
N LEU A 191 5.63 5.86 -2.31
CA LEU A 191 5.34 4.43 -2.13
C LEU A 191 6.60 3.59 -2.02
N HIS A 192 6.50 2.50 -1.28
CA HIS A 192 7.38 1.33 -1.35
C HIS A 192 6.53 0.05 -1.41
N TRP A 193 7.13 -1.07 -1.78
CA TRP A 193 6.38 -2.28 -2.10
C TRP A 193 6.95 -3.52 -1.43
N MET A 194 6.06 -4.46 -1.13
CA MET A 194 6.43 -5.79 -0.66
C MET A 194 5.76 -6.83 -1.54
N PHE A 195 6.53 -7.85 -1.93
CA PHE A 195 6.05 -9.00 -2.68
C PHE A 195 6.42 -10.29 -1.96
N ALA A 196 5.60 -11.31 -2.12
CA ALA A 196 5.87 -12.68 -1.67
C ALA A 196 5.27 -13.67 -2.66
N ASP A 197 5.74 -14.91 -2.67
CA ASP A 197 5.19 -15.94 -3.55
C ASP A 197 5.11 -17.32 -2.88
N ARG A 198 4.82 -18.33 -3.69
CA ARG A 198 4.65 -19.74 -3.28
C ARG A 198 5.93 -20.41 -2.77
N THR A 199 7.09 -19.76 -2.85
CA THR A 199 8.34 -20.24 -2.24
C THR A 199 8.47 -19.82 -0.78
N GLY A 200 7.66 -18.84 -0.35
CA GLY A 200 7.81 -18.18 0.95
C GLY A 200 8.84 -17.05 0.96
N GLU A 201 9.60 -16.83 -0.13
CA GLU A 201 10.47 -15.66 -0.24
C GLU A 201 9.64 -14.38 -0.19
N SER A 202 10.15 -13.37 0.52
CA SER A 202 9.56 -12.03 0.55
C SER A 202 10.59 -10.98 0.14
N VAL A 203 10.20 -10.07 -0.75
CA VAL A 203 11.03 -8.98 -1.28
C VAL A 203 10.43 -7.64 -0.90
N ILE A 204 11.28 -6.69 -0.50
CA ILE A 204 10.91 -5.27 -0.27
C ILE A 204 11.62 -4.41 -1.31
N VAL A 205 10.89 -3.45 -1.88
CA VAL A 205 11.36 -2.56 -2.94
C VAL A 205 11.19 -1.12 -2.47
N GLU A 206 12.30 -0.42 -2.25
CA GLU A 206 12.32 0.96 -1.74
C GLU A 206 13.00 1.89 -2.76
N PRO A 207 12.28 2.89 -3.29
CA PRO A 207 12.85 3.90 -4.17
C PRO A 207 13.47 5.03 -3.34
N ASP A 208 14.74 4.90 -2.95
CA ASP A 208 15.44 5.94 -2.18
C ASP A 208 16.13 6.96 -3.12
N ARG A 209 16.69 8.02 -2.55
CA ARG A 209 17.40 9.06 -3.32
C ARG A 209 18.63 8.50 -4.06
N GLU A 210 19.27 7.49 -3.49
CA GLU A 210 20.41 6.78 -4.03
C GLU A 210 20.03 5.82 -5.18
N GLY A 211 18.73 5.50 -5.31
CA GLY A 211 18.19 4.65 -6.35
C GLY A 211 17.19 3.62 -5.82
N LEU A 212 16.83 2.68 -6.70
CA LEU A 212 15.92 1.59 -6.36
C LEU A 212 16.65 0.49 -5.58
N HIS A 213 16.33 0.33 -4.30
CA HIS A 213 16.83 -0.76 -3.48
C HIS A 213 15.84 -1.93 -3.48
N ILE A 214 16.37 -3.13 -3.69
CA ILE A 214 15.60 -4.38 -3.69
C ILE A 214 16.20 -5.30 -2.62
N TYR A 215 15.48 -5.48 -1.53
CA TYR A 215 15.88 -6.36 -0.43
C TYR A 215 15.21 -7.72 -0.61
N ARG A 216 16.02 -8.75 -0.82
CA ARG A 216 15.56 -10.14 -0.97
C ARG A 216 15.61 -10.90 0.34
N ASN A 217 14.91 -12.04 0.40
CA ASN A 217 14.86 -12.90 1.59
C ASN A 217 14.60 -12.11 2.88
N THR A 218 13.65 -11.17 2.81
CA THR A 218 13.32 -10.31 3.93
C THR A 218 12.66 -11.12 5.05
N MET A 219 12.58 -10.53 6.25
CA MET A 219 11.82 -11.12 7.35
C MET A 219 10.31 -11.13 7.11
N GLY A 220 9.85 -10.62 5.96
CA GLY A 220 8.46 -10.64 5.55
C GLY A 220 7.56 -9.78 6.43
N VAL A 221 8.04 -8.60 6.83
CA VAL A 221 7.29 -7.55 7.54
C VAL A 221 7.67 -6.22 6.90
N MET A 222 6.70 -5.37 6.60
CA MET A 222 6.92 -4.02 6.07
C MET A 222 5.86 -3.07 6.64
N THR A 223 6.24 -1.86 7.01
CA THR A 223 5.29 -0.83 7.47
C THR A 223 5.38 0.41 6.59
N ASN A 224 5.85 1.53 7.11
CA ASN A 224 6.11 2.74 6.33
C ASN A 224 7.56 3.16 6.58
N SER A 225 7.87 4.43 6.36
CA SER A 225 9.19 5.00 6.69
C SER A 225 9.60 4.81 8.16
N PRO A 226 10.91 4.79 8.46
CA PRO A 226 12.06 4.87 7.52
C PRO A 226 12.30 3.55 6.76
N GLY A 227 13.41 3.43 6.03
CA GLY A 227 13.70 2.26 5.19
C GLY A 227 13.88 0.94 5.94
N TYR A 228 13.70 -0.17 5.24
CA TYR A 228 13.75 -1.53 5.78
C TYR A 228 15.05 -1.86 6.54
N PRO A 229 16.26 -1.48 6.09
CA PRO A 229 17.49 -1.73 6.85
C PRO A 229 17.49 -1.06 8.24
N TRP A 230 16.89 0.13 8.35
CA TRP A 230 16.75 0.82 9.62
C TRP A 230 15.81 0.05 10.55
N HIS A 231 14.63 -0.36 10.06
CA HIS A 231 13.67 -1.12 10.84
C HIS A 231 14.27 -2.41 11.39
N ARG A 232 15.03 -3.14 10.57
CA ARG A 232 15.75 -4.34 11.01
C ARG A 232 16.75 -4.03 12.11
N THR A 233 17.55 -2.98 11.94
CA THR A 233 18.56 -2.58 12.94
C THR A 233 17.89 -2.16 14.24
N ASN A 234 16.73 -1.48 14.16
CA ASN A 234 15.95 -1.07 15.32
C ASN A 234 15.47 -2.25 16.19
N LEU A 235 15.31 -3.46 15.62
CA LEU A 235 14.95 -4.65 16.40
C LEU A 235 15.99 -5.00 17.48
N LEU A 236 17.25 -4.58 17.33
CA LEU A 236 18.29 -4.81 18.34
C LEU A 236 17.98 -4.12 19.67
N THR A 237 17.25 -2.99 19.64
CA THR A 237 16.75 -2.28 20.83
C THR A 237 15.78 -3.15 21.65
N TYR A 238 15.20 -4.19 21.03
CA TYR A 238 14.20 -5.07 21.61
C TYR A 238 14.69 -6.53 21.74
N ALA A 239 16.00 -6.77 21.62
CA ALA A 239 16.57 -8.12 21.63
C ALA A 239 16.29 -8.91 22.92
N GLY A 240 15.98 -8.23 24.03
CA GLY A 240 15.60 -8.83 25.31
C GLY A 240 14.15 -9.33 25.40
N LEU A 241 13.29 -9.02 24.42
CA LEU A 241 11.89 -9.45 24.43
C LEU A 241 11.77 -10.97 24.21
N ARG A 242 10.95 -11.61 25.04
CA ARG A 242 10.73 -13.06 25.03
C ARG A 242 9.27 -13.41 25.32
N ASP A 243 8.85 -14.57 24.84
CA ASP A 243 7.53 -15.16 25.06
C ASP A 243 7.34 -15.76 26.45
N LEU A 244 8.43 -16.05 27.15
CA LEU A 244 8.42 -16.59 28.50
C LEU A 244 8.39 -15.50 29.59
N ASP A 245 7.50 -15.64 30.56
CA ASP A 245 7.43 -14.77 31.72
C ASP A 245 8.68 -14.82 32.60
N TYR A 246 8.91 -13.75 33.35
CA TYR A 246 9.94 -13.72 34.39
C TYR A 246 9.50 -14.56 35.58
N ASP A 247 10.45 -15.20 36.23
CA ASP A 247 10.20 -15.89 37.49
C ASP A 247 10.01 -14.87 38.63
N THR A 248 9.96 -15.36 39.86
CA THR A 248 9.96 -14.56 41.09
C THR A 248 11.09 -13.52 41.07
N LEU A 249 10.74 -12.26 41.33
CA LEU A 249 11.71 -11.18 41.45
C LEU A 249 12.28 -11.15 42.88
N HIS A 250 13.58 -11.33 43.00
CA HIS A 250 14.31 -11.15 44.26
C HIS A 250 15.01 -9.79 44.28
N ILE A 251 14.60 -8.88 45.17
CA ILE A 251 15.14 -7.52 45.24
C ILE A 251 15.13 -6.99 46.68
N ASN A 252 16.26 -6.45 47.15
CA ASN A 252 16.39 -5.83 48.48
C ASN A 252 15.92 -6.70 49.67
N GLY A 253 15.99 -8.03 49.56
CA GLY A 253 15.52 -8.96 50.58
C GLY A 253 14.06 -9.40 50.41
N ASP A 254 13.31 -8.80 49.49
CA ASP A 254 11.96 -9.22 49.12
C ASP A 254 11.97 -10.32 48.05
N SER A 255 10.92 -11.13 48.08
CA SER A 255 10.62 -12.16 47.09
C SER A 255 9.22 -11.92 46.55
N LEU A 256 9.11 -11.44 45.32
CA LEU A 256 7.85 -11.07 44.68
C LEU A 256 7.49 -12.09 43.61
N GLU A 257 6.53 -12.97 43.93
CA GLU A 257 5.96 -13.91 42.95
C GLU A 257 5.20 -13.13 41.88
N GLN A 258 5.31 -13.57 40.61
CA GLN A 258 4.52 -12.96 39.55
C GLN A 258 3.03 -13.25 39.78
N CYS A 259 2.21 -12.20 39.81
CA CYS A 259 0.75 -12.31 39.93
C CYS A 259 0.01 -11.95 38.62
N PHE A 260 0.74 -11.79 37.53
CA PHE A 260 0.22 -11.52 36.18
C PHE A 260 1.15 -12.15 35.13
N SER A 261 0.64 -12.30 33.90
CA SER A 261 1.37 -12.90 32.77
C SER A 261 1.72 -11.87 31.69
N GLY A 262 2.65 -12.22 30.80
CA GLY A 262 3.12 -11.40 29.69
C GLY A 262 4.31 -10.48 30.04
N GLY A 263 4.93 -10.66 31.21
CA GLY A 263 6.10 -9.91 31.66
C GLY A 263 7.32 -10.05 30.74
N GLY A 264 7.44 -11.16 30.00
CA GLY A 264 8.51 -11.39 29.02
C GLY A 264 8.54 -10.39 27.86
N MET A 265 7.40 -9.77 27.55
CA MET A 265 7.25 -8.77 26.49
C MET A 265 7.32 -7.32 26.99
N LYS A 266 7.72 -7.12 28.26
CA LYS A 266 7.87 -5.77 28.83
C LYS A 266 8.90 -4.97 28.02
N GLY A 267 8.44 -3.86 27.44
CA GLY A 267 9.24 -3.00 26.56
C GLY A 267 8.79 -3.02 25.10
N LEU A 268 7.87 -3.91 24.72
CA LEU A 268 7.23 -3.87 23.40
C LEU A 268 6.49 -2.53 23.21
N PRO A 269 6.73 -1.77 22.13
CA PRO A 269 6.18 -0.43 21.98
C PRO A 269 4.68 -0.49 21.62
N GLY A 270 3.88 0.36 22.27
CA GLY A 270 2.42 0.37 22.16
C GLY A 270 1.83 1.47 21.26
N ASP A 271 2.64 2.41 20.75
CA ASP A 271 2.15 3.49 19.91
C ASP A 271 1.95 3.05 18.44
N TRP A 272 1.30 3.88 17.62
CA TRP A 272 0.90 3.53 16.25
C TRP A 272 1.89 3.98 15.17
N SER A 273 3.08 4.44 15.58
CA SER A 273 4.13 4.80 14.61
C SER A 273 4.56 3.59 13.79
N SER A 274 5.10 3.88 12.60
CA SER A 274 5.63 2.85 11.69
C SER A 274 6.71 1.98 12.35
N PRO A 275 7.72 2.53 13.06
CA PRO A 275 8.67 1.74 13.82
C PRO A 275 8.02 0.82 14.86
N SER A 276 7.06 1.33 15.64
CA SER A 276 6.42 0.54 16.70
C SER A 276 5.55 -0.59 16.14
N ARG A 277 4.81 -0.34 15.06
CA ARG A 277 4.06 -1.38 14.34
C ARG A 277 4.97 -2.45 13.74
N PHE A 278 6.12 -2.04 13.18
CA PHE A 278 7.10 -2.98 12.63
C PHE A 278 7.63 -3.91 13.72
N VAL A 279 8.01 -3.35 14.87
CA VAL A 279 8.48 -4.10 16.04
C VAL A 279 7.40 -5.07 16.52
N ARG A 280 6.17 -4.60 16.74
CA ARG A 280 5.05 -5.46 17.18
C ARG A 280 4.82 -6.63 16.22
N LEU A 281 4.65 -6.36 14.93
CA LEU A 281 4.39 -7.43 13.95
C LEU A 281 5.57 -8.39 13.81
N SER A 282 6.80 -7.92 13.94
CA SER A 282 8.00 -8.78 13.92
C SER A 282 8.01 -9.80 15.07
N PHE A 283 7.72 -9.34 16.30
CA PHE A 283 7.69 -10.22 17.46
C PHE A 283 6.45 -11.11 17.49
N LEU A 284 5.29 -10.60 17.06
CA LEU A 284 4.09 -11.41 16.90
C LEU A 284 4.29 -12.52 15.86
N LYS A 285 4.84 -12.20 14.69
CA LYS A 285 5.18 -13.20 13.66
C LYS A 285 6.16 -14.26 14.17
N LYS A 286 7.10 -13.88 15.05
CA LYS A 286 8.10 -14.80 15.64
C LYS A 286 7.48 -15.76 16.65
N TYR A 287 6.65 -15.26 17.57
CA TYR A 287 6.23 -16.00 18.76
C TYR A 287 4.81 -16.56 18.68
N CYS A 288 3.92 -15.98 17.85
CA CYS A 288 2.59 -16.52 17.68
C CYS A 288 2.63 -17.83 16.88
N GLU A 289 1.82 -18.79 17.30
CA GLU A 289 1.71 -20.07 16.61
C GLU A 289 1.13 -19.89 15.20
N LYS A 290 1.68 -20.62 14.23
CA LYS A 290 1.18 -20.69 12.84
C LYS A 290 -0.16 -21.43 12.78
N GLY A 291 -1.05 -20.99 11.89
CA GLY A 291 -2.29 -21.74 11.60
C GLY A 291 -2.00 -23.11 10.99
N ARG A 292 -2.83 -24.12 11.26
CA ARG A 292 -2.60 -25.49 10.76
C ARG A 292 -2.84 -25.62 9.26
N ASN A 293 -3.70 -24.77 8.72
CA ASN A 293 -4.10 -24.70 7.31
C ASN A 293 -4.37 -23.23 6.93
N GLU A 294 -4.76 -23.01 5.67
CA GLU A 294 -5.07 -21.68 5.12
C GLU A 294 -6.08 -20.89 5.97
N GLU A 295 -7.23 -21.48 6.27
CA GLU A 295 -8.33 -20.82 6.99
C GLU A 295 -7.87 -20.34 8.38
N GLU A 296 -7.20 -21.21 9.13
CA GLU A 296 -6.66 -20.87 10.44
C GLU A 296 -5.51 -19.88 10.33
N GLY A 297 -4.68 -19.99 9.29
CA GLY A 297 -3.60 -19.06 9.00
C GLY A 297 -4.12 -17.64 8.77
N VAL A 298 -5.13 -17.49 7.91
CA VAL A 298 -5.80 -16.21 7.64
C VAL A 298 -6.44 -15.65 8.92
N ALA A 299 -7.18 -16.46 9.67
CA ALA A 299 -7.83 -16.02 10.91
C ALA A 299 -6.81 -15.50 11.95
N ARG A 300 -5.69 -16.21 12.13
CA ARG A 300 -4.61 -15.78 13.02
C ARG A 300 -3.90 -14.54 12.48
N MET A 301 -3.69 -14.46 11.16
CA MET A 301 -3.06 -13.31 10.52
C MET A 301 -3.85 -12.02 10.76
N LEU A 302 -5.18 -12.08 10.62
CA LEU A 302 -6.09 -10.96 10.93
C LEU A 302 -5.98 -10.52 12.40
N ARG A 303 -5.91 -11.47 13.35
CA ARG A 303 -5.69 -11.16 14.78
C ARG A 303 -4.35 -10.47 15.03
N LEU A 304 -3.29 -10.83 14.30
CA LEU A 304 -1.99 -10.14 14.44
C LEU A 304 -2.06 -8.73 13.87
N PHE A 305 -2.79 -8.54 12.78
CA PHE A 305 -3.02 -7.22 12.19
C PHE A 305 -3.75 -6.26 13.11
N ASP A 306 -4.64 -6.73 13.99
CA ASP A 306 -5.31 -5.90 14.99
C ASP A 306 -4.32 -5.15 15.90
N SER A 307 -3.15 -5.72 16.16
CA SER A 307 -2.10 -5.07 16.95
C SER A 307 -1.48 -3.83 16.29
N ALA A 308 -1.61 -3.74 14.96
CA ALA A 308 -1.03 -2.67 14.15
C ALA A 308 -2.12 -1.76 13.54
N ALA A 309 -3.39 -2.16 13.62
CA ALA A 309 -4.52 -1.39 13.15
C ALA A 309 -4.69 -0.11 13.98
N PHE A 310 -5.16 0.96 13.34
CA PHE A 310 -5.43 2.24 14.00
C PHE A 310 -6.86 2.22 14.56
N PRO A 311 -7.07 2.23 15.90
CA PRO A 311 -8.42 2.36 16.43
C PRO A 311 -9.00 3.72 16.04
N LEU A 312 -10.28 3.74 15.67
CA LEU A 312 -10.97 4.96 15.30
C LEU A 312 -10.89 5.99 16.44
N GLY A 313 -10.41 7.19 16.12
CA GLY A 313 -10.25 8.28 17.07
C GLY A 313 -8.95 8.27 17.89
N MET A 314 -8.19 7.17 17.88
CA MET A 314 -6.92 7.07 18.61
C MET A 314 -5.78 7.85 17.92
N VAL A 315 -5.77 7.86 16.59
CA VAL A 315 -4.78 8.57 15.78
C VAL A 315 -5.47 9.69 15.00
N ARG A 316 -4.98 10.92 15.16
CA ARG A 316 -5.35 12.06 14.31
C ARG A 316 -4.10 12.54 13.58
N VAL A 317 -4.15 12.54 12.25
CA VAL A 317 -3.07 13.07 11.42
C VAL A 317 -3.15 14.59 11.45
N SER A 318 -2.02 15.27 11.69
CA SER A 318 -1.96 16.73 11.79
C SER A 318 -2.09 17.46 10.44
N GLU A 319 -2.05 16.74 9.32
CA GLU A 319 -2.27 17.27 7.97
C GLU A 319 -3.76 17.12 7.60
N PRO A 320 -4.52 18.21 7.48
CA PRO A 320 -5.96 18.14 7.27
C PRO A 320 -6.29 17.80 5.82
N GLY A 321 -6.89 16.63 5.60
CA GLY A 321 -7.69 16.37 4.39
C GLY A 321 -9.12 16.88 4.57
N THR A 322 -9.79 17.34 3.50
CA THR A 322 -11.19 17.82 3.54
C THR A 322 -12.22 16.70 3.75
N ILE A 323 -12.97 16.71 4.86
CA ILE A 323 -13.93 15.64 5.24
C ILE A 323 -15.04 15.49 4.18
N THR A 324 -15.34 14.25 3.75
CA THR A 324 -16.41 13.93 2.79
C THR A 324 -17.50 13.04 3.41
N GLU A 325 -18.65 12.91 2.74
CA GLU A 325 -19.78 12.09 3.23
C GLU A 325 -19.45 10.59 3.35
N TYR A 326 -18.46 10.08 2.58
CA TYR A 326 -18.01 8.68 2.62
C TYR A 326 -17.15 8.34 3.86
N ASP A 327 -16.68 9.35 4.59
CA ASP A 327 -15.80 9.19 5.77
C ASP A 327 -16.52 8.60 6.99
N ARG A 328 -17.86 8.44 6.95
CA ARG A 328 -18.67 7.90 8.06
C ARG A 328 -18.77 6.36 8.07
N GLY A 329 -18.24 5.67 7.06
CA GLY A 329 -18.38 4.21 6.89
C GLY A 329 -17.09 3.38 7.02
N GLY A 330 -15.92 4.03 7.21
CA GLY A 330 -14.60 3.39 7.32
C GLY A 330 -14.33 2.75 8.69
N SER A 331 -15.28 1.93 9.15
CA SER A 331 -15.20 0.97 10.25
C SER A 331 -16.59 0.33 10.30
N LEU A 332 -16.86 -0.56 9.35
CA LEU A 332 -18.04 -1.41 9.43
C LEU A 332 -17.60 -2.86 9.50
N ARG A 333 -17.36 -3.24 10.77
CA ARG A 333 -17.08 -4.56 11.36
C ARG A 333 -15.62 -4.96 11.45
#